data_AF-A0A7C3XX74-F1
#
_entry.id   AF-A0A7C3XX74-F1
#
_cell.length_a   1.000
_cell.length_b   1.000
_cell.length_c   1.000
_cell.angle_alpha   90.00
_cell.angle_beta   90.00
_cell.angle_gamma   90.00
#
_symmetry.space_group_name_H-M   'P 1'
#
loop_
_entity.id
_entity.type
_entity.pdbx_description
1 polymer ?
#
loop_
_entity_poly.entity_id
_entity_poly.type
_entity_poly.pdbx_seq_one_letter_code
_entity_poly.pdbx_strand_id
1 'polypeptide(L)'
;MRQVQSLFVGVAAVIALAASAFAAQPKTVDDRFSGSAWPADVPGFVPVQGGEHPRLLFRKTDLEKLRQRMNTPEGQAIIKRLRVQLNGSDGMSMPKIGAPAKAAGDEEGGEAGIYSFSHVAGFGLLYQLTGDRRYADLGRQCMEKAFEGVPNFDTRYGFKNPNGALRAGPSLGWTAVGYDLCYDGWDEDYRVKVARAIAEYNPGKWMSLPELVRGDRQHPGSNHWGMIVGGGALAVLAIMNDPGVDMAKIGPLLKASEQSIKVQLTQGWGSGGFYVEGDGTGSMSSHIALLTAIQAWRVAGGKDFYTPRPYAQWMNMKWFFLTALGGNPANFRASFPERGEYPHNIWARTGLSGGGYFGIGFGVATPEQQAAMLWFYNHSGLREADAKGGFGLDAPSPYPHHSVLAYVNWPVGMAEKNPGEVLPHAVMDDKAGFYAWRNRWQDAGDVIISILTRSVRGNYGCKAENTLTIQHAGKKTKWGTITGGFKSDFAPAKDGSTVMITGDGSCLAIDFSRASGADALLVMTGPGAPGSGSIDAGGTRFSILALGGKAGQPRAEGGKVIIGGQTILWDGKRIVLGVFGSKPAQ
;
A
#
# COMPACT_ATOMS: atom_id res chain seq x y z
N MET A 1 50.65 -2.57 -31.39
CA MET A 1 50.55 -2.20 -29.95
C MET A 1 50.06 -0.75 -29.72
N ARG A 2 49.10 -0.22 -30.50
CA ARG A 2 48.52 1.13 -30.31
C ARG A 2 46.99 1.19 -30.55
N GLN A 3 46.25 0.16 -30.14
CA GLN A 3 44.79 0.11 -30.38
C GLN A 3 43.97 -0.48 -29.22
N VAL A 4 44.52 -0.52 -27.99
CA VAL A 4 43.81 -1.06 -26.81
C VAL A 4 43.58 0.00 -25.72
N GLN A 5 44.12 1.22 -25.84
CA GLN A 5 43.98 2.26 -24.80
C GLN A 5 42.71 3.12 -24.91
N SER A 6 42.00 3.11 -26.05
CA SER A 6 40.80 3.95 -26.26
C SER A 6 39.50 3.37 -25.73
N LEU A 7 39.47 2.07 -25.37
CA LEU A 7 38.25 1.40 -24.87
C LEU A 7 38.05 1.57 -23.36
N PHE A 8 39.12 1.82 -22.60
CA PHE A 8 39.05 1.91 -21.13
C PHE A 8 38.58 3.27 -20.59
N VAL A 9 38.73 4.35 -21.38
CA VAL A 9 38.28 5.69 -20.97
C VAL A 9 36.76 5.86 -21.13
N GLY A 10 36.15 5.16 -22.10
CA GLY A 10 34.69 5.20 -22.33
C GLY A 10 33.87 4.46 -21.25
N VAL A 11 34.38 3.35 -20.72
CA VAL A 11 33.66 2.56 -19.70
C VAL A 11 33.69 3.25 -18.32
N ALA A 12 34.79 3.92 -17.96
CA ALA A 12 34.88 4.69 -16.72
C ALA A 12 33.94 5.91 -16.72
N ALA A 13 33.77 6.58 -17.87
CA ALA A 13 32.85 7.72 -18.00
C ALA A 13 31.37 7.30 -17.93
N VAL A 14 31.00 6.12 -18.47
CA VAL A 14 29.63 5.58 -18.38
C VAL A 14 29.30 5.10 -16.95
N ILE A 15 30.29 4.57 -16.21
CA ILE A 15 30.12 4.22 -14.79
C ILE A 15 30.02 5.50 -13.93
N ALA A 16 30.79 6.54 -14.23
CA ALA A 16 30.70 7.83 -13.55
C ALA A 16 29.38 8.58 -13.84
N LEU A 17 28.82 8.44 -15.05
CA LEU A 17 27.49 8.98 -15.42
C LEU A 17 26.32 8.18 -14.81
N ALA A 18 26.48 6.88 -14.57
CA ALA A 18 25.52 6.08 -13.82
C ALA A 18 25.57 6.37 -12.30
N ALA A 19 26.74 6.71 -11.77
CA ALA A 19 26.92 7.14 -10.38
C ALA A 19 26.45 8.58 -10.13
N SER A 20 26.54 9.48 -11.11
CA SER A 20 26.09 10.87 -10.99
C SER A 20 24.57 11.06 -11.12
N ALA A 21 23.83 10.04 -11.59
CA ALA A 21 22.37 10.01 -11.54
C ALA A 21 21.80 9.68 -10.15
N PHE A 22 22.66 9.30 -9.18
CA PHE A 22 22.32 9.18 -7.77
C PHE A 22 22.92 10.33 -6.96
N ALA A 23 22.72 11.58 -7.38
CA ALA A 23 22.76 12.67 -6.41
C ALA A 23 21.82 12.25 -5.26
N ALA A 24 22.34 12.11 -4.04
CA ALA A 24 21.56 11.67 -2.89
C ALA A 24 20.27 12.47 -2.86
N GLN A 25 19.13 11.80 -3.09
CA GLN A 25 17.85 12.50 -3.10
C GLN A 25 17.73 13.28 -1.80
N PRO A 26 17.33 14.56 -1.84
CA PRO A 26 17.30 15.38 -0.64
C PRO A 26 16.40 14.69 0.38
N LYS A 27 16.93 14.39 1.56
CA LYS A 27 16.17 13.83 2.69
C LYS A 27 15.26 14.88 3.35
N THR A 28 14.87 15.90 2.59
CA THR A 28 13.99 16.98 3.01
C THR A 28 12.93 17.21 1.94
N VAL A 29 11.74 17.60 2.40
CA VAL A 29 10.61 17.97 1.54
C VAL A 29 10.40 19.47 1.68
N ASP A 30 10.31 20.19 0.56
CA ASP A 30 9.85 21.58 0.57
C ASP A 30 8.32 21.57 0.54
N ASP A 31 7.69 21.80 1.70
CA ASP A 31 6.24 21.76 1.88
C ASP A 31 5.57 23.15 1.87
N ARG A 32 6.35 24.21 1.60
CA ARG A 32 5.93 25.62 1.66
C ARG A 32 4.78 25.99 0.72
N PHE A 33 4.48 25.18 -0.29
CA PHE A 33 3.52 25.48 -1.36
C PHE A 33 2.17 24.75 -1.25
N SER A 34 1.93 23.99 -0.18
CA SER A 34 0.78 23.07 -0.09
C SER A 34 -0.47 23.63 0.62
N GLY A 35 -0.44 24.89 1.06
CA GLY A 35 -1.59 25.58 1.66
C GLY A 35 -2.05 25.10 3.05
N SER A 36 -1.56 23.95 3.54
CA SER A 36 -1.84 23.41 4.87
C SER A 36 -0.61 22.71 5.46
N ALA A 37 -0.42 22.85 6.79
CA ALA A 37 0.65 22.13 7.49
C ALA A 37 0.44 20.62 7.35
N TRP A 38 1.49 19.89 6.97
CA TRP A 38 1.42 18.45 6.76
C TRP A 38 2.70 17.75 7.28
N PRO A 39 2.61 16.67 8.09
CA PRO A 39 1.38 16.06 8.59
C PRO A 39 0.58 17.04 9.43
N ALA A 40 -0.74 16.90 9.42
CA ALA A 40 -1.60 17.74 10.24
C ALA A 40 -1.51 17.30 11.70
N ASP A 41 -1.76 18.21 12.64
CA ASP A 41 -1.96 17.83 14.04
C ASP A 41 -3.31 17.12 14.20
N VAL A 42 -3.34 16.05 14.99
CA VAL A 42 -4.58 15.32 15.28
C VAL A 42 -5.45 16.16 16.22
N PRO A 43 -6.70 16.50 15.85
CA PRO A 43 -7.58 17.31 16.70
C PRO A 43 -7.80 16.67 18.08
N GLY A 44 -7.65 17.45 19.14
CA GLY A 44 -7.84 16.98 20.51
C GLY A 44 -6.77 16.00 21.02
N PHE A 45 -5.64 15.87 20.31
CA PHE A 45 -4.57 14.98 20.72
C PHE A 45 -3.97 15.38 22.08
N VAL A 46 -3.82 14.38 22.94
CA VAL A 46 -3.13 14.51 24.23
C VAL A 46 -1.78 13.79 24.12
N PRO A 47 -0.63 14.43 24.38
CA PRO A 47 0.67 13.78 24.35
C PRO A 47 0.72 12.55 25.27
N VAL A 48 1.36 11.47 24.79
CA VAL A 48 1.56 10.27 25.62
C VAL A 48 2.48 10.60 26.81
N GLN A 49 2.14 10.04 27.96
CA GLN A 49 2.98 10.15 29.14
C GLN A 49 4.06 9.05 29.16
N GLY A 50 5.12 9.26 29.94
CA GLY A 50 6.13 8.23 30.17
C GLY A 50 5.51 6.99 30.81
N GLY A 51 5.82 5.80 30.30
CA GLY A 51 5.23 4.53 30.73
C GLY A 51 3.74 4.35 30.40
N GLU A 52 3.15 5.22 29.58
CA GLU A 52 1.80 5.02 29.08
C GLU A 52 1.79 4.04 27.90
N HIS A 53 1.17 2.88 28.11
CA HIS A 53 1.04 1.82 27.11
C HIS A 53 -0.31 1.09 27.23
N PRO A 54 -0.85 0.50 26.15
CA PRO A 54 -0.36 0.58 24.79
C PRO A 54 -0.60 1.98 24.20
N ARG A 55 0.18 2.34 23.18
CA ARG A 55 0.09 3.65 22.52
C ARG A 55 0.35 3.63 21.02
N LEU A 56 0.84 2.54 20.44
CA LEU A 56 1.13 2.51 19.00
C LEU A 56 -0.12 2.27 18.16
N LEU A 57 -0.90 1.25 18.48
CA LEU A 57 -2.06 0.88 17.65
C LEU A 57 -3.38 1.48 18.17
N PHE A 58 -3.46 1.64 19.48
CA PHE A 58 -4.58 2.18 20.25
C PHE A 58 -4.07 2.60 21.64
N ARG A 59 -4.87 3.38 22.40
CA ARG A 59 -4.57 3.78 23.77
C ARG A 59 -5.43 3.04 24.78
N LYS A 60 -5.11 3.17 26.08
CA LYS A 60 -5.92 2.59 27.18
C LYS A 60 -7.40 2.98 27.10
N THR A 61 -7.70 4.19 26.63
CA THR A 61 -9.07 4.69 26.45
C THR A 61 -9.88 3.90 25.41
N ASP A 62 -9.22 3.19 24.50
CA ASP A 62 -9.87 2.38 23.46
C ASP A 62 -10.15 0.94 23.92
N LEU A 63 -9.57 0.50 25.05
CA LEU A 63 -9.61 -0.89 25.50
C LEU A 63 -11.02 -1.39 25.77
N GLU A 64 -11.90 -0.55 26.31
CA GLU A 64 -13.28 -0.97 26.57
C GLU A 64 -13.98 -1.39 25.28
N LYS A 65 -13.92 -0.54 24.25
CA LYS A 65 -14.49 -0.82 22.93
C LYS A 65 -13.82 -2.04 22.28
N LEU A 66 -12.50 -2.18 22.41
CA LEU A 66 -11.78 -3.33 21.89
C LEU A 66 -12.14 -4.63 22.62
N ARG A 67 -12.41 -4.60 23.92
CA ARG A 67 -12.88 -5.76 24.68
C ARG A 67 -14.30 -6.15 24.31
N GLN A 68 -15.19 -5.17 24.15
CA GLN A 68 -16.55 -5.41 23.65
C GLN A 68 -16.52 -6.10 22.27
N ARG A 69 -15.56 -5.74 21.42
CA ARG A 69 -15.37 -6.36 20.09
C ARG A 69 -15.12 -7.88 20.16
N MET A 70 -14.60 -8.43 21.25
CA MET A 70 -14.42 -9.88 21.42
C MET A 70 -15.75 -10.65 21.35
N ASN A 71 -16.87 -9.96 21.59
CA ASN A 71 -18.20 -10.56 21.58
C ASN A 71 -18.89 -10.48 20.22
N THR A 72 -18.28 -9.84 19.20
CA THR A 72 -18.85 -9.83 17.84
C THR A 72 -18.35 -11.02 17.03
N PRO A 73 -19.10 -11.46 15.99
CA PRO A 73 -18.66 -12.53 15.10
C PRO A 73 -17.29 -12.26 14.46
N GLU A 74 -17.03 -11.01 14.04
CA GLU A 74 -15.76 -10.59 13.45
C GLU A 74 -14.61 -10.71 14.46
N GLY A 75 -14.82 -10.20 15.68
CA GLY A 75 -13.81 -10.27 16.74
C GLY A 75 -13.47 -11.71 17.10
N GLN A 76 -14.47 -12.57 17.24
CA GLN A 76 -14.28 -14.00 17.52
C GLN A 76 -13.52 -14.72 16.40
N ALA A 77 -13.85 -14.43 15.14
CA ALA A 77 -13.17 -15.03 13.99
C ALA A 77 -11.69 -14.62 13.93
N ILE A 78 -11.37 -13.35 14.15
CA ILE A 78 -9.99 -12.86 14.17
C ILE A 78 -9.22 -13.43 15.36
N ILE A 79 -9.79 -13.45 16.57
CA ILE A 79 -9.12 -13.99 17.77
C ILE A 79 -8.87 -15.49 17.63
N LYS A 80 -9.82 -16.24 17.06
CA LYS A 80 -9.62 -17.66 16.74
C LYS A 80 -8.44 -17.85 15.81
N ARG A 81 -8.32 -17.04 14.75
CA ARG A 81 -7.17 -17.09 13.83
C ARG A 81 -5.86 -16.72 14.54
N LEU A 82 -5.86 -15.66 15.35
CA LEU A 82 -4.68 -15.23 16.10
C LEU A 82 -4.15 -16.36 16.99
N ARG A 83 -5.03 -17.07 17.71
CA ARG A 83 -4.66 -18.22 18.54
C ARG A 83 -3.97 -19.32 17.74
N VAL A 84 -4.48 -19.64 16.55
CA VAL A 84 -3.83 -20.59 15.63
C VAL A 84 -2.46 -20.07 15.16
N GLN A 85 -2.32 -18.78 14.84
CA GLN A 85 -1.02 -18.22 14.45
C GLN A 85 0.02 -18.27 15.57
N LEU A 86 -0.40 -18.18 16.83
CA LEU A 86 0.50 -18.12 17.99
C LEU A 86 1.13 -19.46 18.39
N ASN A 87 0.41 -20.57 18.27
CA ASN A 87 0.96 -21.89 18.64
C ASN A 87 0.45 -23.06 17.78
N GLY A 88 -0.25 -22.77 16.69
CA GLY A 88 -0.87 -23.77 15.80
C GLY A 88 -2.21 -24.29 16.31
N SER A 89 -2.72 -23.79 17.45
CA SER A 89 -3.95 -24.29 18.08
C SER A 89 -4.71 -23.20 18.86
N ASP A 90 -4.65 -23.21 20.19
CA ASP A 90 -5.47 -22.41 21.10
C ASP A 90 -4.82 -21.10 21.57
N GLY A 91 -3.57 -20.84 21.19
CA GLY A 91 -2.78 -19.68 21.60
C GLY A 91 -2.38 -19.68 23.08
N MET A 92 -2.44 -20.81 23.79
CA MET A 92 -2.19 -20.89 25.24
C MET A 92 -0.78 -21.38 25.61
N SER A 93 0.09 -21.58 24.63
CA SER A 93 1.48 -22.03 24.82
C SER A 93 2.44 -21.26 23.93
N MET A 94 3.74 -21.41 24.18
CA MET A 94 4.77 -20.89 23.28
C MET A 94 4.63 -21.46 21.86
N PRO A 95 4.98 -20.67 20.82
CA PRO A 95 5.16 -21.22 19.49
C PRO A 95 6.26 -22.27 19.47
N LYS A 96 6.18 -23.18 18.50
CA LYS A 96 7.29 -24.08 18.19
C LYS A 96 8.47 -23.25 17.70
N ILE A 97 9.67 -23.61 18.16
CA ILE A 97 10.89 -23.12 17.52
C ILE A 97 11.11 -24.02 16.30
N GLY A 98 10.84 -23.48 15.11
CA GLY A 98 11.02 -24.21 13.86
C GLY A 98 12.49 -24.49 13.58
N ALA A 99 12.76 -25.55 12.82
CA ALA A 99 14.05 -25.67 12.15
C ALA A 99 14.22 -24.47 11.21
N PRO A 100 15.43 -23.88 11.09
CA PRO A 100 15.65 -22.80 10.15
C PRO A 100 15.22 -23.25 8.75
N ALA A 101 14.34 -22.49 8.10
CA ALA A 101 14.04 -22.73 6.69
C ALA A 101 15.35 -22.76 5.89
N LYS A 102 15.46 -23.66 4.91
CA LYS A 102 16.65 -23.74 4.04
C LYS A 102 16.94 -22.33 3.48
N ALA A 103 18.19 -21.91 3.56
CA ALA A 103 18.59 -20.59 3.12
C ALA A 103 18.29 -20.37 1.63
N ALA A 104 17.57 -19.27 1.36
CA ALA A 104 17.38 -18.57 0.08
C ALA A 104 16.81 -19.37 -1.11
N GLY A 105 15.66 -18.90 -1.63
CA GLY A 105 15.06 -19.41 -2.86
C GLY A 105 13.67 -18.86 -3.06
N ASP A 106 12.64 -19.66 -2.77
CA ASP A 106 11.32 -19.42 -3.37
C ASP A 106 10.11 -19.66 -2.45
N GLU A 107 10.29 -19.81 -1.12
CA GLU A 107 9.16 -20.03 -0.21
C GLU A 107 9.04 -18.94 0.84
N GLU A 108 8.37 -17.84 0.48
CA GLU A 108 7.68 -17.02 1.48
C GLU A 108 6.49 -17.81 2.03
N GLY A 109 6.67 -18.50 3.15
CA GLY A 109 5.57 -19.27 3.75
C GLY A 109 6.01 -20.01 5.01
N GLY A 110 5.83 -19.39 6.18
CA GLY A 110 5.91 -20.09 7.45
C GLY A 110 4.61 -20.85 7.74
N GLU A 111 4.68 -21.86 8.61
CA GLU A 111 3.49 -22.46 9.20
C GLU A 111 3.05 -21.64 10.42
N ALA A 112 1.72 -21.54 10.61
CA ALA A 112 1.16 -20.96 11.83
C ALA A 112 1.67 -21.71 13.07
N GLY A 113 1.97 -20.98 14.15
CA GLY A 113 2.51 -21.57 15.38
C GLY A 113 4.01 -21.83 15.38
N ILE A 114 4.75 -21.48 14.32
CA ILE A 114 6.21 -21.42 14.33
C ILE A 114 6.66 -20.00 14.69
N TYR A 115 7.63 -19.89 15.60
CA TYR A 115 8.12 -18.63 16.13
C TYR A 115 8.47 -17.60 15.04
N SER A 116 8.01 -16.38 15.27
CA SER A 116 8.28 -15.20 14.44
C SER A 116 8.52 -13.98 15.33
N PHE A 117 9.21 -12.96 14.82
CA PHE A 117 9.39 -11.69 15.54
C PHE A 117 8.06 -11.01 15.97
N SER A 118 6.94 -11.29 15.29
CA SER A 118 5.63 -10.70 15.63
C SER A 118 4.79 -11.48 16.65
N HIS A 119 5.28 -12.59 17.22
CA HIS A 119 4.53 -13.35 18.24
C HIS A 119 4.32 -12.55 19.52
N VAL A 120 5.30 -11.73 19.91
CA VAL A 120 5.16 -10.86 21.10
C VAL A 120 3.95 -9.93 20.94
N ALA A 121 3.71 -9.36 19.75
CA ALA A 121 2.54 -8.52 19.49
C ALA A 121 1.21 -9.28 19.58
N GLY A 122 1.17 -10.51 19.07
CA GLY A 122 -0.02 -11.35 19.15
C GLY A 122 -0.40 -11.73 20.58
N PHE A 123 0.57 -12.14 21.40
CA PHE A 123 0.34 -12.38 22.82
C PHE A 123 0.01 -11.10 23.59
N GLY A 124 0.68 -9.99 23.27
CA GLY A 124 0.37 -8.68 23.85
C GLY A 124 -1.06 -8.24 23.61
N LEU A 125 -1.60 -8.44 22.40
CA LEU A 125 -3.01 -8.15 22.14
C LEU A 125 -3.94 -9.01 23.01
N LEU A 126 -3.68 -10.32 23.11
CA LEU A 126 -4.50 -11.20 23.97
C LEU A 126 -4.44 -10.77 25.44
N TYR A 127 -3.28 -10.33 25.93
CA TYR A 127 -3.15 -9.75 27.27
C TYR A 127 -4.03 -8.50 27.43
N GLN A 128 -3.96 -7.55 26.52
CA GLN A 128 -4.74 -6.30 26.59
C GLN A 128 -6.27 -6.58 26.61
N LEU A 129 -6.71 -7.56 25.81
CA LEU A 129 -8.13 -7.90 25.70
C LEU A 129 -8.65 -8.70 26.88
N THR A 130 -7.86 -9.60 27.46
CA THR A 130 -8.34 -10.54 28.49
C THR A 130 -7.93 -10.16 29.91
N GLY A 131 -6.83 -9.41 30.07
CA GLY A 131 -6.16 -9.20 31.35
C GLY A 131 -5.42 -10.43 31.89
N ASP A 132 -5.43 -11.57 31.18
CA ASP A 132 -4.73 -12.79 31.62
C ASP A 132 -3.21 -12.60 31.46
N ARG A 133 -2.52 -12.50 32.60
CA ARG A 133 -1.07 -12.30 32.68
C ARG A 133 -0.27 -13.39 31.95
N ARG A 134 -0.82 -14.59 31.79
CA ARG A 134 -0.19 -15.67 31.03
C ARG A 134 0.21 -15.23 29.62
N TYR A 135 -0.61 -14.41 28.96
CA TYR A 135 -0.28 -13.92 27.64
C TYR A 135 0.89 -12.92 27.68
N ALA A 136 0.96 -12.05 28.69
CA ALA A 136 2.14 -11.22 28.87
C ALA A 136 3.39 -12.06 29.15
N ASP A 137 3.27 -13.13 29.93
CA ASP A 137 4.39 -14.04 30.24
C ASP A 137 4.86 -14.83 28.99
N LEU A 138 3.93 -15.25 28.13
CA LEU A 138 4.27 -15.85 26.82
C LEU A 138 4.91 -14.81 25.89
N GLY A 139 4.40 -13.57 25.89
CA GLY A 139 5.02 -12.44 25.20
C GLY A 139 6.46 -12.21 25.67
N ARG A 140 6.71 -12.24 26.99
CA ARG A 140 8.05 -12.13 27.59
C ARG A 140 8.95 -13.25 27.12
N GLN A 141 8.48 -14.49 27.13
CA GLN A 141 9.26 -15.62 26.63
C GLN A 141 9.63 -15.46 25.15
N CYS A 142 8.70 -14.99 24.30
CA CYS A 142 9.01 -14.66 22.91
C CYS A 142 10.03 -13.51 22.79
N MET A 143 9.93 -12.47 23.61
CA MET A 143 10.91 -11.37 23.67
C MET A 143 12.30 -11.87 24.06
N GLU A 144 12.40 -12.76 25.06
CA GLU A 144 13.67 -13.39 25.42
C GLU A 144 14.24 -14.23 24.27
N LYS A 145 13.42 -14.95 23.50
CA LYS A 145 13.89 -15.66 22.29
C LYS A 145 14.45 -14.69 21.24
N ALA A 146 13.84 -13.52 21.07
CA ALA A 146 14.39 -12.46 20.21
C ALA A 146 15.77 -11.98 20.71
N PHE A 147 15.90 -11.78 22.03
CA PHE A 147 17.17 -11.40 22.66
C PHE A 147 18.21 -12.52 22.68
N GLU A 148 17.83 -13.78 22.68
CA GLU A 148 18.75 -14.91 22.50
C GLU A 148 19.24 -15.02 21.05
N GLY A 149 18.58 -14.35 20.11
CA GLY A 149 18.90 -14.40 18.69
C GLY A 149 18.30 -15.62 17.98
N VAL A 150 17.24 -16.21 18.55
CA VAL A 150 16.47 -17.25 17.89
C VAL A 150 15.91 -16.69 16.57
N PRO A 151 16.16 -17.37 15.44
CA PRO A 151 15.74 -16.86 14.15
C PRO A 151 14.22 -16.88 14.01
N ASN A 152 13.70 -15.91 13.27
CA ASN A 152 12.35 -16.00 12.72
C ASN A 152 12.28 -17.21 11.76
N PHE A 153 11.10 -17.82 11.57
CA PHE A 153 10.94 -18.94 10.64
C PHE A 153 11.48 -18.61 9.22
N ASP A 154 11.28 -17.37 8.77
CA ASP A 154 12.07 -16.77 7.70
C ASP A 154 13.34 -16.20 8.33
N THR A 155 14.42 -16.96 8.19
CA THR A 155 15.72 -16.75 8.84
C THR A 155 16.42 -15.45 8.42
N ARG A 156 15.90 -14.75 7.41
CA ARG A 156 16.37 -13.41 7.02
C ARG A 156 16.01 -12.37 8.07
N TYR A 157 14.98 -12.61 8.88
CA TYR A 157 14.49 -11.71 9.93
C TYR A 157 14.92 -12.17 11.33
N GLY A 158 15.09 -11.20 12.23
CA GLY A 158 15.49 -11.45 13.61
C GLY A 158 15.92 -10.17 14.30
N PHE A 159 15.83 -10.15 15.63
CA PHE A 159 16.25 -8.99 16.42
C PHE A 159 17.78 -8.86 16.48
N LYS A 160 18.51 -9.94 16.79
CA LYS A 160 19.98 -9.90 16.86
C LYS A 160 20.69 -10.06 15.51
N ASN A 161 20.20 -10.95 14.65
CA ASN A 161 20.89 -11.34 13.40
C ASN A 161 20.03 -11.11 12.14
N PRO A 162 19.46 -9.90 11.93
CA PRO A 162 18.75 -9.62 10.69
C PRO A 162 19.70 -9.60 9.49
N ASN A 163 19.25 -10.11 8.34
CA ASN A 163 19.99 -10.04 7.09
C ASN A 163 19.87 -8.64 6.45
N GLY A 164 20.58 -7.68 7.03
CA GLY A 164 20.66 -6.30 6.58
C GLY A 164 19.51 -5.40 7.04
N ALA A 165 19.66 -4.10 6.80
CA ALA A 165 18.74 -3.04 7.25
C ALA A 165 17.27 -3.30 6.85
N LEU A 166 17.07 -3.83 5.65
CA LEU A 166 15.76 -4.24 5.12
C LEU A 166 14.99 -5.13 6.10
N ARG A 167 15.68 -6.10 6.71
CA ARG A 167 15.09 -7.08 7.62
C ARG A 167 15.14 -6.60 9.06
N ALA A 168 16.14 -5.79 9.42
CA ALA A 168 16.28 -5.18 10.73
C ALA A 168 15.11 -4.26 11.07
N GLY A 169 14.66 -3.41 10.13
CA GLY A 169 13.54 -2.49 10.34
C GLY A 169 12.27 -3.17 10.84
N PRO A 170 11.63 -4.06 10.04
CA PRO A 170 10.44 -4.78 10.46
C PRO A 170 10.64 -5.65 11.71
N SER A 171 11.80 -6.30 11.86
CA SER A 171 12.10 -7.13 13.04
C SER A 171 12.07 -6.28 14.31
N LEU A 172 12.72 -5.11 14.30
CA LEU A 172 12.72 -4.17 15.41
C LEU A 172 11.32 -3.59 15.66
N GLY A 173 10.65 -3.10 14.61
CA GLY A 173 9.35 -2.44 14.72
C GLY A 173 8.27 -3.33 15.31
N TRP A 174 8.16 -4.58 14.82
CA TRP A 174 7.16 -5.52 15.35
C TRP A 174 7.52 -6.07 16.74
N THR A 175 8.80 -6.14 17.08
CA THR A 175 9.24 -6.41 18.46
C THR A 175 8.84 -5.26 19.39
N ALA A 176 8.97 -4.00 18.94
CA ALA A 176 8.56 -2.81 19.68
C ALA A 176 7.03 -2.72 19.86
N VAL A 177 6.23 -3.13 18.87
CA VAL A 177 4.78 -3.30 19.04
C VAL A 177 4.46 -4.37 20.09
N GLY A 178 5.22 -5.46 20.13
CA GLY A 178 5.11 -6.46 21.18
C GLY A 178 5.38 -5.90 22.57
N TYR A 179 6.46 -5.12 22.73
CA TYR A 179 6.76 -4.39 23.95
C TYR A 179 5.60 -3.48 24.38
N ASP A 180 5.10 -2.65 23.46
CA ASP A 180 4.00 -1.73 23.70
C ASP A 180 2.74 -2.44 24.23
N LEU A 181 2.38 -3.56 23.61
CA LEU A 181 1.18 -4.31 23.98
C LEU A 181 1.36 -5.14 25.27
N CYS A 182 2.58 -5.58 25.60
CA CYS A 182 2.82 -6.39 26.79
C CYS A 182 3.25 -5.57 28.03
N TYR A 183 3.53 -4.27 27.86
CA TYR A 183 4.18 -3.42 28.85
C TYR A 183 3.62 -3.58 30.27
N ASP A 184 2.32 -3.36 30.46
CA ASP A 184 1.66 -3.41 31.78
C ASP A 184 1.68 -4.81 32.43
N GLY A 185 1.92 -5.86 31.65
CA GLY A 185 2.02 -7.23 32.14
C GLY A 185 3.41 -7.59 32.68
N TRP A 186 4.43 -6.77 32.41
CA TRP A 186 5.82 -7.02 32.79
C TRP A 186 6.25 -6.21 34.01
N ASP A 187 7.21 -6.75 34.76
CA ASP A 187 7.83 -6.01 35.87
C ASP A 187 8.63 -4.80 35.36
N GLU A 188 8.87 -3.83 36.25
CA GLU A 188 9.55 -2.58 35.91
C GLU A 188 10.96 -2.79 35.35
N ASP A 189 11.76 -3.63 36.00
CA ASP A 189 13.13 -3.95 35.57
C ASP A 189 13.14 -4.53 34.16
N TYR A 190 12.19 -5.41 33.86
CA TYR A 190 12.04 -5.98 32.53
C TYR A 190 11.62 -4.95 31.49
N ARG A 191 10.69 -4.05 31.83
CA ARG A 191 10.29 -2.96 30.93
C ARG A 191 11.47 -2.05 30.59
N VAL A 192 12.29 -1.70 31.59
CA VAL A 192 13.52 -0.91 31.40
C VAL A 192 14.54 -1.66 30.55
N LYS A 193 14.73 -2.97 30.78
CA LYS A 193 15.60 -3.82 29.95
C LYS A 193 15.21 -3.76 28.48
N VAL A 194 13.91 -3.93 28.17
CA VAL A 194 13.42 -3.92 26.78
C VAL A 194 13.53 -2.53 26.15
N ALA A 195 13.14 -1.47 26.88
CA ALA A 195 13.27 -0.09 26.40
C ALA A 195 14.71 0.26 26.01
N ARG A 196 15.68 -0.11 26.87
CA ARG A 196 17.12 0.08 26.59
C ARG A 196 17.57 -0.74 25.39
N ALA A 197 17.17 -2.02 25.30
CA ALA A 197 17.52 -2.86 24.16
C ALA A 197 17.02 -2.29 22.82
N ILE A 198 15.84 -1.64 22.80
CA ILE A 198 15.33 -0.94 21.62
C ILE A 198 16.13 0.35 21.38
N ALA A 199 16.36 1.17 22.41
CA ALA A 199 17.08 2.44 22.32
C ALA A 199 18.53 2.28 21.84
N GLU A 200 19.18 1.19 22.25
CA GLU A 200 20.58 0.84 21.96
C GLU A 200 20.71 -0.14 20.80
N TYR A 201 19.61 -0.44 20.10
CA TYR A 201 19.58 -1.43 19.02
C TYR A 201 20.64 -1.12 17.95
N ASN A 202 21.56 -2.06 17.74
CA ASN A 202 22.62 -1.99 16.74
C ASN A 202 23.19 -3.39 16.42
N PRO A 203 22.49 -4.21 15.63
CA PRO A 203 22.97 -5.53 15.25
C PRO A 203 24.06 -5.51 14.16
N GLY A 204 24.43 -4.33 13.64
CA GLY A 204 25.50 -4.20 12.66
C GLY A 204 25.36 -2.99 11.73
N LYS A 205 26.20 -2.96 10.70
CA LYS A 205 26.35 -1.83 9.78
C LYS A 205 25.01 -1.41 9.14
N TRP A 206 24.64 -0.14 9.27
CA TRP A 206 23.39 0.43 8.77
C TRP A 206 22.11 -0.06 9.44
N MET A 207 22.22 -0.70 10.61
CA MET A 207 21.09 -1.32 11.30
C MET A 207 20.85 -0.75 12.69
N SER A 208 21.62 0.25 13.11
CA SER A 208 21.37 0.93 14.39
C SER A 208 20.03 1.68 14.36
N LEU A 209 19.40 1.86 15.52
CA LEU A 209 18.14 2.61 15.63
C LEU A 209 18.21 3.99 14.93
N PRO A 210 19.25 4.84 15.12
CA PRO A 210 19.38 6.08 14.38
C PRO A 210 19.43 5.91 12.86
N GLU A 211 20.18 4.93 12.36
CA GLU A 211 20.32 4.67 10.92
C GLU A 211 19.01 4.18 10.30
N LEU A 212 18.26 3.34 11.02
CA LEU A 212 16.96 2.86 10.58
C LEU A 212 15.93 4.00 10.54
N VAL A 213 15.88 4.83 11.58
CA VAL A 213 14.97 5.98 11.66
C VAL A 213 15.22 7.00 10.53
N ARG A 214 16.48 7.25 10.19
CA ARG A 214 16.88 8.20 9.14
C ARG A 214 16.91 7.60 7.73
N GLY A 215 16.75 6.28 7.61
CA GLY A 215 16.92 5.55 6.35
C GLY A 215 18.33 5.68 5.78
N ASP A 216 19.38 5.64 6.59
CA ASP A 216 20.76 5.97 6.17
C ASP A 216 21.33 5.02 5.11
N ARG A 217 20.81 3.80 5.01
CA ARG A 217 21.25 2.83 4.00
C ARG A 217 20.72 3.07 2.59
N GLN A 218 19.51 3.61 2.48
CA GLN A 218 18.67 3.55 1.28
C GLN A 218 18.17 4.95 0.91
N HIS A 219 17.29 5.04 -0.08
CA HIS A 219 16.63 6.28 -0.51
C HIS A 219 15.12 6.00 -0.69
N PRO A 220 14.23 7.00 -0.70
CA PRO A 220 12.78 6.78 -0.66
C PRO A 220 12.21 6.01 -1.87
N GLY A 221 12.92 6.06 -3.00
CA GLY A 221 12.59 5.25 -4.17
C GLY A 221 12.87 3.75 -4.01
N SER A 222 13.58 3.30 -2.98
CA SER A 222 13.90 1.88 -2.72
C SER A 222 12.82 1.21 -1.89
N ASN A 223 12.34 0.03 -2.30
CA ASN A 223 11.37 -0.78 -1.54
C ASN A 223 11.81 -1.04 -0.10
N HIS A 224 13.11 -0.99 0.17
CA HIS A 224 13.67 -1.15 1.50
C HIS A 224 13.38 0.03 2.43
N TRP A 225 13.26 1.25 1.90
CA TRP A 225 13.15 2.46 2.73
C TRP A 225 11.92 2.41 3.62
N GLY A 226 10.72 2.17 3.05
CA GLY A 226 9.47 2.13 3.83
C GLY A 226 9.51 1.10 4.96
N MET A 227 10.14 -0.06 4.72
CA MET A 227 10.34 -1.09 5.72
C MET A 227 11.31 -0.66 6.84
N ILE A 228 12.42 -0.02 6.45
CA ILE A 228 13.46 0.47 7.36
C ILE A 228 12.92 1.59 8.26
N VAL A 229 12.40 2.65 7.65
CA VAL A 229 11.97 3.84 8.40
C VAL A 229 10.64 3.61 9.13
N GLY A 230 9.75 2.76 8.58
CA GLY A 230 8.53 2.35 9.26
C GLY A 230 8.84 1.55 10.53
N GLY A 231 9.77 0.59 10.45
CA GLY A 231 10.24 -0.15 11.61
C GLY A 231 10.92 0.73 12.66
N GLY A 232 11.79 1.65 12.23
CA GLY A 232 12.43 2.64 13.10
C GLY A 232 11.42 3.58 13.78
N ALA A 233 10.39 4.02 13.06
CA ALA A 233 9.31 4.86 13.59
C ALA A 233 8.52 4.16 14.70
N LEU A 234 8.10 2.91 14.47
CA LEU A 234 7.43 2.09 15.49
C LEU A 234 8.30 1.96 16.74
N ALA A 235 9.61 1.76 16.57
CA ALA A 235 10.55 1.63 17.68
C ALA A 235 10.67 2.90 18.53
N VAL A 236 10.91 4.06 17.92
CA VAL A 236 11.06 5.32 18.68
C VAL A 236 9.76 5.78 19.33
N LEU A 237 8.62 5.56 18.68
CA LEU A 237 7.31 5.87 19.26
C LEU A 237 6.96 4.93 20.42
N ALA A 238 7.45 3.68 20.40
CA ALA A 238 7.19 2.71 21.46
C ALA A 238 7.87 3.11 22.76
N ILE A 239 9.07 3.69 22.71
CA ILE A 239 9.93 3.93 23.88
C ILE A 239 10.01 5.41 24.30
N MET A 240 9.35 6.31 23.58
CA MET A 240 9.46 7.73 23.90
C MET A 240 8.95 8.04 25.30
N ASN A 241 9.76 8.78 26.06
CA ASN A 241 9.54 9.14 27.46
C ASN A 241 9.52 7.96 28.45
N ASP A 242 9.93 6.74 28.05
CA ASP A 242 9.92 5.61 28.97
C ASP A 242 11.05 5.64 30.00
N PRO A 243 10.82 5.04 31.19
CA PRO A 243 11.88 4.77 32.14
C PRO A 243 13.07 4.05 31.49
N GLY A 244 14.27 4.57 31.75
CA GLY A 244 15.51 4.02 31.21
C GLY A 244 15.90 4.51 29.80
N VAL A 245 15.11 5.40 29.20
CA VAL A 245 15.37 5.96 27.87
C VAL A 245 15.91 7.39 27.96
N ASP A 246 17.00 7.65 27.24
CA ASP A 246 17.61 8.98 27.14
C ASP A 246 16.92 9.80 26.04
N MET A 247 16.04 10.72 26.45
CA MET A 247 15.33 11.60 25.52
C MET A 247 16.21 12.62 24.80
N ALA A 248 17.43 12.91 25.29
CA ALA A 248 18.37 13.72 24.53
C ALA A 248 18.84 13.00 23.25
N LYS A 249 18.84 11.65 23.27
CA LYS A 249 19.11 10.81 22.09
C LYS A 249 17.85 10.52 21.27
N ILE A 250 16.73 10.20 21.91
CA ILE A 250 15.49 9.81 21.20
C ILE A 250 14.72 11.01 20.62
N GLY A 251 14.72 12.16 21.29
CA GLY A 251 14.02 13.37 20.82
C GLY A 251 14.39 13.80 19.39
N PRO A 252 15.69 13.88 19.04
CA PRO A 252 16.12 14.14 17.66
C PRO A 252 15.69 13.05 16.66
N LEU A 253 15.59 11.79 17.09
CA LEU A 253 15.15 10.69 16.24
C LEU A 253 13.64 10.74 15.96
N LEU A 254 12.80 11.20 16.89
CA LEU A 254 11.38 11.44 16.61
C LEU A 254 11.18 12.44 15.47
N LYS A 255 11.93 13.57 15.50
CA LYS A 255 11.91 14.56 14.41
C LYS A 255 12.42 13.98 13.09
N ALA A 256 13.51 13.20 13.14
CA ALA A 256 14.04 12.54 11.96
C ALA A 256 13.06 11.50 11.38
N SER A 257 12.36 10.76 12.23
CA SER A 257 11.35 9.79 11.83
C SER A 257 10.18 10.47 11.12
N GLU A 258 9.63 11.55 11.69
CA GLU A 258 8.57 12.35 11.04
C GLU A 258 9.00 12.77 9.63
N GLN A 259 10.23 13.25 9.48
CA GLN A 259 10.76 13.67 8.19
C GLN A 259 10.97 12.49 7.22
N SER A 260 11.51 11.36 7.68
CA SER A 260 11.71 10.17 6.84
C SER A 260 10.40 9.64 6.26
N ILE A 261 9.29 9.74 7.01
CA ILE A 261 7.95 9.38 6.54
C ILE A 261 7.48 10.37 5.47
N LYS A 262 7.62 11.69 5.69
CA LYS A 262 7.29 12.70 4.66
C LYS A 262 8.05 12.45 3.37
N VAL A 263 9.36 12.21 3.47
CA VAL A 263 10.24 11.93 2.34
C VAL A 263 9.78 10.68 1.59
N GLN A 264 9.41 9.60 2.29
CA GLN A 264 8.89 8.41 1.63
C GLN A 264 7.60 8.69 0.84
N LEU A 265 6.64 9.34 1.48
CA LEU A 265 5.34 9.66 0.89
C LEU A 265 5.43 10.64 -0.28
N THR A 266 6.47 11.49 -0.30
CA THR A 266 6.60 12.54 -1.32
C THR A 266 7.67 12.27 -2.37
N GLN A 267 8.53 11.28 -2.21
CA GLN A 267 9.57 10.98 -3.21
C GLN A 267 9.53 9.52 -3.69
N GLY A 268 9.11 8.58 -2.84
CA GLY A 268 8.92 7.18 -3.24
C GLY A 268 7.56 6.92 -3.88
N TRP A 269 6.54 7.65 -3.43
CA TRP A 269 5.15 7.51 -3.85
C TRP A 269 4.62 8.78 -4.51
N GLY A 270 3.70 8.62 -5.44
CA GLY A 270 2.87 9.72 -5.92
C GLY A 270 1.45 9.70 -5.34
N SER A 271 0.72 10.77 -5.61
CA SER A 271 -0.62 11.02 -5.05
C SER A 271 -1.67 9.99 -5.46
N GLY A 272 -1.44 9.26 -6.55
CA GLY A 272 -2.30 8.19 -7.06
C GLY A 272 -1.89 6.80 -6.56
N GLY A 273 -0.92 6.72 -5.65
CA GLY A 273 -0.46 5.48 -5.05
C GLY A 273 0.48 4.67 -5.93
N PHE A 274 1.04 5.26 -7.00
CA PHE A 274 2.07 4.57 -7.77
C PHE A 274 3.40 4.63 -7.03
N TYR A 275 4.10 3.50 -6.97
CA TYR A 275 5.43 3.41 -6.36
C TYR A 275 6.49 3.37 -7.45
N VAL A 276 7.59 4.08 -7.27
CA VAL A 276 8.60 4.26 -8.32
C VAL A 276 9.33 2.97 -8.75
N GLU A 277 9.26 1.90 -7.97
CA GLU A 277 9.77 0.57 -8.34
C GLU A 277 8.69 -0.41 -8.81
N GLY A 278 7.43 0.00 -8.78
CA GLY A 278 6.29 -0.81 -9.21
C GLY A 278 5.46 -1.41 -8.09
N ASP A 279 4.58 -2.32 -8.47
CA ASP A 279 3.48 -2.77 -7.62
C ASP A 279 3.96 -3.75 -6.53
N GLY A 280 4.74 -4.77 -6.91
CA GLY A 280 5.23 -5.77 -5.96
C GLY A 280 6.17 -5.18 -4.89
N THR A 281 7.13 -4.36 -5.33
CA THR A 281 8.01 -3.56 -4.48
C THR A 281 7.24 -2.52 -3.65
N GLY A 282 6.23 -1.88 -4.22
CA GLY A 282 5.34 -0.96 -3.53
C GLY A 282 4.61 -1.63 -2.38
N SER A 283 4.16 -2.88 -2.55
CA SER A 283 3.53 -3.64 -1.48
C SER A 283 4.47 -3.88 -0.29
N MET A 284 5.74 -4.19 -0.55
CA MET A 284 6.75 -4.35 0.51
C MET A 284 6.99 -3.03 1.25
N SER A 285 7.15 -1.94 0.50
CA SER A 285 7.43 -0.60 1.04
C SER A 285 6.29 -0.09 1.93
N SER A 286 5.04 -0.47 1.64
CA SER A 286 3.84 -0.01 2.35
C SER A 286 3.38 -0.95 3.47
N HIS A 287 3.12 -2.22 3.17
CA HIS A 287 2.32 -3.12 4.01
C HIS A 287 3.11 -3.86 5.09
N ILE A 288 4.45 -3.82 5.08
CA ILE A 288 5.21 -4.56 6.11
C ILE A 288 5.32 -3.78 7.44
N ALA A 289 5.51 -2.47 7.37
CA ALA A 289 5.68 -1.63 8.56
C ALA A 289 5.24 -0.18 8.38
N LEU A 290 5.37 0.39 7.18
CA LEU A 290 5.19 1.82 6.95
C LEU A 290 3.78 2.33 7.23
N LEU A 291 2.74 1.65 6.71
CA LEU A 291 1.35 2.06 6.97
C LEU A 291 0.99 1.94 8.45
N THR A 292 1.47 0.88 9.13
CA THR A 292 1.31 0.74 10.59
C THR A 292 2.04 1.85 11.35
N ALA A 293 3.22 2.27 10.90
CA ALA A 293 3.95 3.39 11.49
C ALA A 293 3.20 4.72 11.31
N ILE A 294 2.51 4.90 10.19
CA ILE A 294 1.64 6.07 9.96
C ILE A 294 0.46 6.07 10.94
N GLN A 295 -0.18 4.92 11.17
CA GLN A 295 -1.18 4.79 12.24
C GLN A 295 -0.57 5.15 13.62
N ALA A 296 0.61 4.63 13.94
CA ALA A 296 1.27 4.89 15.22
C ALA A 296 1.64 6.36 15.42
N TRP A 297 2.04 7.07 14.37
CA TRP A 297 2.25 8.51 14.42
C TRP A 297 0.98 9.28 14.77
N ARG A 298 -0.19 8.82 14.30
CA ARG A 298 -1.48 9.42 14.66
C ARG A 298 -1.82 9.17 16.13
N VAL A 299 -1.67 7.93 16.59
CA VAL A 299 -2.09 7.51 17.95
C VAL A 299 -1.13 8.00 19.03
N ALA A 300 0.17 7.82 18.83
CA ALA A 300 1.20 8.13 19.82
C ALA A 300 1.82 9.53 19.62
N GLY A 301 2.02 9.94 18.36
CA GLY A 301 2.74 11.17 18.02
C GLY A 301 1.84 12.37 17.73
N GLY A 302 0.51 12.18 17.63
CA GLY A 302 -0.44 13.24 17.31
C GLY A 302 -0.30 13.81 15.91
N LYS A 303 0.31 13.08 14.97
CA LYS A 303 0.57 13.52 13.59
C LYS A 303 -0.23 12.70 12.58
N ASP A 304 -1.01 13.38 11.77
CA ASP A 304 -1.81 12.80 10.70
C ASP A 304 -1.12 12.95 9.34
N PHE A 305 -0.60 11.83 8.82
CA PHE A 305 0.03 11.77 7.50
C PHE A 305 -0.94 11.42 6.37
N TYR A 306 -2.14 10.92 6.69
CA TYR A 306 -3.09 10.45 5.68
C TYR A 306 -4.27 11.40 5.48
N THR A 307 -4.40 12.47 6.26
CA THR A 307 -5.19 13.65 5.91
C THR A 307 -4.39 14.94 6.16
N PRO A 308 -4.65 16.06 5.43
CA PRO A 308 -5.59 16.20 4.31
C PRO A 308 -5.03 15.71 2.95
N ARG A 309 -3.78 15.22 2.90
CA ARG A 309 -3.15 14.81 1.63
C ARG A 309 -3.41 13.34 1.27
N PRO A 310 -3.54 12.99 -0.03
CA PRO A 310 -3.96 11.66 -0.47
C PRO A 310 -2.85 10.58 -0.41
N TYR A 311 -1.57 10.96 -0.29
CA TYR A 311 -0.44 10.05 -0.51
C TYR A 311 -0.55 8.73 0.27
N ALA A 312 -0.69 8.78 1.60
CA ALA A 312 -0.72 7.57 2.42
C ALA A 312 -1.95 6.70 2.16
N GLN A 313 -3.13 7.30 1.96
CA GLN A 313 -4.37 6.57 1.66
C GLN A 313 -4.23 5.77 0.34
N TRP A 314 -3.65 6.39 -0.69
CA TRP A 314 -3.55 5.80 -2.02
C TRP A 314 -2.50 4.70 -2.15
N MET A 315 -1.54 4.61 -1.22
CA MET A 315 -0.67 3.43 -1.09
C MET A 315 -1.49 2.14 -0.91
N ASN A 316 -2.68 2.26 -0.31
CA ASN A 316 -3.63 1.17 -0.15
C ASN A 316 -4.76 1.21 -1.20
N MET A 317 -5.38 2.37 -1.45
CA MET A 317 -6.59 2.44 -2.30
C MET A 317 -6.36 1.95 -3.74
N LYS A 318 -5.15 2.12 -4.28
CA LYS A 318 -4.79 1.64 -5.62
C LYS A 318 -5.05 0.15 -5.81
N TRP A 319 -4.83 -0.67 -4.78
CA TRP A 319 -4.99 -2.13 -4.87
C TRP A 319 -6.41 -2.52 -5.20
N PHE A 320 -7.40 -1.94 -4.52
CA PHE A 320 -8.82 -2.20 -4.79
C PHE A 320 -9.26 -1.56 -6.10
N PHE A 321 -8.79 -0.33 -6.38
CA PHE A 321 -9.13 0.41 -7.59
C PHE A 321 -8.83 -0.38 -8.87
N LEU A 322 -7.66 -1.00 -8.93
CA LEU A 322 -7.17 -1.72 -10.10
C LEU A 322 -7.55 -3.21 -10.14
N THR A 323 -8.25 -3.72 -9.12
CA THR A 323 -8.64 -5.14 -9.04
C THR A 323 -10.07 -5.32 -9.52
N ALA A 324 -10.28 -6.21 -10.50
CA ALA A 324 -11.61 -6.54 -11.00
C ALA A 324 -12.35 -7.46 -10.02
N LEU A 325 -13.67 -7.28 -9.93
CA LEU A 325 -14.55 -8.19 -9.20
C LEU A 325 -14.88 -9.43 -10.05
N GLY A 326 -15.44 -10.47 -9.43
CA GLY A 326 -15.88 -11.69 -10.11
C GLY A 326 -14.75 -12.63 -10.58
N GLY A 327 -13.50 -12.33 -10.26
CA GLY A 327 -12.35 -13.21 -10.48
C GLY A 327 -12.17 -14.26 -9.36
N ASN A 328 -11.06 -15.00 -9.40
CA ASN A 328 -10.70 -15.91 -8.32
C ASN A 328 -10.21 -15.11 -7.09
N PRO A 329 -10.90 -15.15 -5.93
CA PRO A 329 -10.48 -14.42 -4.73
C PRO A 329 -9.15 -14.92 -4.14
N ALA A 330 -8.69 -16.10 -4.52
CA ALA A 330 -7.35 -16.60 -4.17
C ALA A 330 -6.24 -16.09 -5.12
N ASN A 331 -6.58 -15.41 -6.22
CA ASN A 331 -5.61 -14.92 -7.20
C ASN A 331 -6.04 -13.60 -7.85
N PHE A 332 -6.17 -12.53 -7.06
CA PHE A 332 -6.45 -11.20 -7.59
C PHE A 332 -5.35 -10.62 -8.47
N ARG A 333 -4.11 -11.09 -8.31
CA ARG A 333 -3.00 -10.75 -9.19
C ARG A 333 -3.32 -10.97 -10.66
N ALA A 334 -4.08 -12.03 -11.01
CA ALA A 334 -4.47 -12.30 -12.39
C ALA A 334 -5.23 -11.14 -13.07
N SER A 335 -6.02 -10.39 -12.29
CA SER A 335 -6.77 -9.22 -12.78
C SER A 335 -6.01 -7.90 -12.68
N PHE A 336 -4.90 -7.87 -11.94
CA PHE A 336 -4.12 -6.67 -11.68
C PHE A 336 -3.17 -6.36 -12.86
N PRO A 337 -2.96 -5.09 -13.25
CA PRO A 337 -2.16 -4.75 -14.43
C PRO A 337 -0.67 -5.14 -14.34
N GLU A 338 -0.11 -5.26 -13.13
CA GLU A 338 1.27 -5.72 -12.81
C GLU A 338 2.39 -4.89 -13.48
N ARG A 339 3.06 -4.03 -12.70
CA ARG A 339 4.20 -3.23 -13.15
C ARG A 339 5.39 -3.35 -12.20
N GLY A 340 6.59 -3.35 -12.76
CA GLY A 340 7.86 -3.38 -12.03
C GLY A 340 8.24 -4.76 -11.52
N GLU A 341 8.93 -4.81 -10.39
CA GLU A 341 9.57 -6.02 -9.86
C GLU A 341 8.79 -6.67 -8.71
N TYR A 342 9.18 -7.90 -8.37
CA TYR A 342 8.57 -8.74 -7.32
C TYR A 342 7.07 -8.96 -7.48
N PRO A 343 6.60 -9.38 -8.66
CA PRO A 343 5.16 -9.43 -8.90
C PRO A 343 4.45 -10.50 -8.06
N HIS A 344 5.18 -11.47 -7.48
CA HIS A 344 4.63 -12.42 -6.51
C HIS A 344 4.08 -11.74 -5.24
N ASN A 345 4.47 -10.50 -4.94
CA ASN A 345 3.94 -9.74 -3.80
C ASN A 345 2.58 -9.08 -4.07
N ILE A 346 2.13 -9.02 -5.32
CA ILE A 346 0.82 -8.47 -5.69
C ILE A 346 -0.24 -9.44 -5.18
N TRP A 347 -1.04 -9.03 -4.19
CA TRP A 347 -2.10 -9.86 -3.63
C TRP A 347 -1.62 -11.24 -3.11
N ALA A 348 -0.40 -11.32 -2.58
CA ALA A 348 0.15 -12.58 -2.07
C ALA A 348 -0.65 -13.15 -0.88
N ARG A 349 -1.04 -12.27 0.04
CA ARG A 349 -1.79 -12.45 1.29
C ARG A 349 -1.14 -13.36 2.35
N THR A 350 -0.45 -14.42 1.94
CA THR A 350 0.13 -15.44 2.83
C THR A 350 1.54 -15.10 3.32
N GLY A 351 2.26 -14.20 2.63
CA GLY A 351 3.60 -13.78 3.01
C GLY A 351 3.64 -12.72 4.11
N LEU A 352 4.87 -12.25 4.40
CA LEU A 352 5.07 -10.96 5.08
C LEU A 352 4.88 -9.82 4.07
N SER A 353 5.47 -9.99 2.89
CA SER A 353 5.30 -9.12 1.75
C SER A 353 3.92 -9.37 1.13
N GLY A 354 3.18 -8.32 0.80
CA GLY A 354 1.94 -8.48 0.04
C GLY A 354 0.76 -9.07 0.82
N GLY A 355 0.69 -8.91 2.14
CA GLY A 355 -0.46 -9.33 2.95
C GLY A 355 -1.05 -8.22 3.82
N GLY A 356 -2.21 -8.50 4.42
CA GLY A 356 -2.89 -7.60 5.35
C GLY A 356 -3.45 -6.31 4.73
N TYR A 357 -3.77 -6.30 3.42
CA TYR A 357 -4.27 -5.13 2.68
C TYR A 357 -5.47 -4.44 3.34
N PHE A 358 -6.34 -5.20 3.99
CA PHE A 358 -7.50 -4.65 4.71
C PHE A 358 -7.14 -4.30 6.14
N GLY A 359 -6.59 -5.24 6.91
CA GLY A 359 -6.27 -5.03 8.32
C GLY A 359 -5.30 -3.85 8.55
N ILE A 360 -4.26 -3.74 7.72
CA ILE A 360 -3.32 -2.60 7.74
C ILE A 360 -3.99 -1.36 7.14
N GLY A 361 -4.62 -1.54 5.98
CA GLY A 361 -5.20 -0.46 5.21
C GLY A 361 -6.28 0.34 5.92
N PHE A 362 -7.13 -0.32 6.72
CA PHE A 362 -8.15 0.34 7.52
C PHE A 362 -7.55 1.34 8.54
N GLY A 363 -6.32 1.12 9.02
CA GLY A 363 -5.65 2.02 9.96
C GLY A 363 -5.23 3.37 9.36
N VAL A 364 -5.27 3.51 8.03
CA VAL A 364 -4.80 4.70 7.28
C VAL A 364 -5.82 5.19 6.24
N ALA A 365 -7.11 4.88 6.46
CA ALA A 365 -8.23 5.24 5.59
C ALA A 365 -9.21 6.18 6.31
N THR A 366 -9.88 7.09 5.57
CA THR A 366 -11.00 7.85 6.12
C THR A 366 -12.20 6.94 6.41
N PRO A 367 -13.19 7.34 7.23
CA PRO A 367 -14.38 6.51 7.48
C PRO A 367 -15.12 6.10 6.20
N GLU A 368 -15.21 6.98 5.21
CA GLU A 368 -15.85 6.66 3.92
C GLU A 368 -15.03 5.64 3.13
N GLN A 369 -13.70 5.77 3.15
CA GLN A 369 -12.80 4.81 2.50
C GLN A 369 -12.84 3.45 3.20
N GLN A 370 -12.92 3.42 4.54
CA GLN A 370 -13.13 2.19 5.29
C GLN A 370 -14.45 1.51 4.87
N ALA A 371 -15.54 2.26 4.71
CA ALA A 371 -16.81 1.71 4.23
C ALA A 371 -16.71 1.13 2.82
N ALA A 372 -15.95 1.79 1.93
CA ALA A 372 -15.68 1.31 0.56
C ALA A 372 -14.79 0.05 0.54
N MET A 373 -13.75 0.02 1.36
CA MET A 373 -12.88 -1.16 1.52
C MET A 373 -13.66 -2.35 2.09
N LEU A 374 -14.53 -2.11 3.08
CA LEU A 374 -15.39 -3.14 3.66
C LEU A 374 -16.33 -3.73 2.60
N TRP A 375 -16.95 -2.86 1.79
CA TRP A 375 -17.75 -3.28 0.65
C TRP A 375 -16.94 -4.17 -0.28
N PHE A 376 -15.73 -3.74 -0.67
CA PHE A 376 -14.91 -4.56 -1.57
C PHE A 376 -14.59 -5.93 -0.97
N TYR A 377 -14.23 -6.00 0.32
CA TYR A 377 -13.97 -7.27 1.00
C TYR A 377 -15.17 -8.22 0.93
N ASN A 378 -16.36 -7.70 1.19
CA ASN A 378 -17.61 -8.47 1.23
C ASN A 378 -18.13 -8.87 -0.17
N HIS A 379 -17.79 -8.11 -1.21
CA HIS A 379 -18.32 -8.32 -2.57
C HIS A 379 -17.31 -8.93 -3.56
N SER A 380 -16.07 -9.15 -3.13
CA SER A 380 -14.99 -9.68 -4.00
C SER A 380 -14.78 -11.19 -3.89
N GLY A 381 -15.52 -11.89 -3.03
CA GLY A 381 -15.33 -13.31 -2.73
C GLY A 381 -14.26 -13.58 -1.66
N LEU A 382 -13.61 -12.55 -1.13
CA LEU A 382 -12.57 -12.69 -0.11
C LEU A 382 -13.14 -13.12 1.23
N ARG A 383 -14.29 -12.60 1.63
CA ARG A 383 -14.95 -12.98 2.88
C ARG A 383 -15.21 -14.47 2.93
N GLU A 384 -15.75 -15.03 1.86
CA GLU A 384 -16.03 -16.46 1.73
C GLU A 384 -14.73 -17.28 1.70
N ALA A 385 -13.72 -16.81 0.99
CA ALA A 385 -12.40 -17.46 0.93
C ALA A 385 -11.73 -17.51 2.31
N ASP A 386 -11.77 -16.40 3.06
CA ASP A 386 -11.20 -16.31 4.41
C ASP A 386 -11.98 -17.17 5.41
N ALA A 387 -13.31 -17.17 5.32
CA ALA A 387 -14.15 -18.04 6.13
C ALA A 387 -13.83 -19.53 5.88
N LYS A 388 -13.72 -19.93 4.61
CA LYS A 388 -13.37 -21.30 4.21
C LYS A 388 -11.96 -21.70 4.67
N GLY A 389 -11.00 -20.77 4.60
CA GLY A 389 -9.63 -20.99 5.04
C GLY A 389 -9.44 -20.92 6.56
N GLY A 390 -10.46 -20.50 7.31
CA GLY A 390 -10.33 -20.25 8.74
C GLY A 390 -9.35 -19.12 9.05
N PHE A 391 -9.25 -18.13 8.16
CA PHE A 391 -8.29 -17.03 8.23
C PHE A 391 -8.76 -15.81 9.03
N GLY A 392 -9.88 -15.95 9.75
CA GLY A 392 -10.50 -14.83 10.44
C GLY A 392 -10.99 -13.81 9.43
N LEU A 393 -10.34 -12.64 9.39
CA LEU A 393 -10.56 -11.58 8.43
C LEU A 393 -9.21 -11.02 7.98
N ASP A 394 -8.86 -11.24 6.72
CA ASP A 394 -7.61 -10.78 6.08
C ASP A 394 -6.29 -11.20 6.78
N ALA A 395 -6.27 -12.37 7.42
CA ALA A 395 -5.08 -12.90 8.08
C ALA A 395 -4.65 -14.32 7.64
N PRO A 396 -4.57 -14.63 6.32
CA PRO A 396 -4.10 -15.94 5.85
C PRO A 396 -2.61 -16.19 6.11
N SER A 397 -1.81 -15.12 6.25
CA SER A 397 -0.40 -15.19 6.66
C SER A 397 -0.20 -15.93 7.99
N PRO A 398 0.95 -16.59 8.21
CA PRO A 398 1.30 -17.17 9.51
C PRO A 398 1.72 -16.12 10.54
N TYR A 399 2.03 -14.88 10.13
CA TYR A 399 2.49 -13.85 11.05
C TYR A 399 1.36 -13.29 11.92
N PRO A 400 1.46 -13.37 13.27
CA PRO A 400 0.40 -12.90 14.17
C PRO A 400 -0.01 -11.43 14.01
N HIS A 401 0.90 -10.55 13.59
CA HIS A 401 0.60 -9.12 13.48
C HIS A 401 -0.51 -8.79 12.45
N HIS A 402 -0.73 -9.63 11.43
CA HIS A 402 -1.87 -9.43 10.52
C HIS A 402 -3.20 -9.56 11.26
N SER A 403 -3.36 -10.56 12.14
CA SER A 403 -4.56 -10.67 12.98
C SER A 403 -4.63 -9.57 14.02
N VAL A 404 -3.49 -9.10 14.56
CA VAL A 404 -3.47 -7.95 15.49
C VAL A 404 -4.03 -6.71 14.80
N LEU A 405 -3.55 -6.38 13.61
CA LEU A 405 -3.99 -5.20 12.87
C LEU A 405 -5.42 -5.34 12.38
N ALA A 406 -5.81 -6.52 11.89
CA ALA A 406 -7.21 -6.80 11.57
C ALA A 406 -8.08 -6.56 12.80
N TYR A 407 -7.74 -7.09 13.98
CA TYR A 407 -8.55 -6.91 15.18
C TYR A 407 -8.71 -5.45 15.59
N VAL A 408 -7.62 -4.68 15.56
CA VAL A 408 -7.62 -3.26 15.96
C VAL A 408 -8.40 -2.42 14.94
N ASN A 409 -8.13 -2.61 13.66
CA ASN A 409 -8.57 -1.69 12.63
C ASN A 409 -9.89 -2.09 11.95
N TRP A 410 -10.38 -3.33 12.11
CA TRP A 410 -11.59 -3.75 11.40
C TRP A 410 -12.78 -2.85 11.77
N PRO A 411 -13.55 -2.34 10.79
CA PRO A 411 -14.65 -1.42 11.03
C PRO A 411 -15.92 -2.17 11.46
N VAL A 412 -15.89 -2.85 12.61
CA VAL A 412 -17.01 -3.63 13.14
C VAL A 412 -18.25 -2.75 13.32
N GLY A 413 -19.39 -3.21 12.76
CA GLY A 413 -20.66 -2.49 12.80
C GLY A 413 -20.78 -1.33 11.79
N MET A 414 -19.75 -1.05 10.99
CA MET A 414 -19.82 -0.04 9.95
C MET A 414 -20.71 -0.52 8.79
N ALA A 415 -21.59 0.37 8.32
CA ALA A 415 -22.30 0.15 7.07
C ALA A 415 -21.32 0.30 5.90
N GLU A 416 -21.23 -0.74 5.07
CA GLU A 416 -20.45 -0.70 3.84
C GLU A 416 -21.05 0.29 2.83
N LYS A 417 -20.21 0.83 1.95
CA LYS A 417 -20.64 1.74 0.87
C LYS A 417 -20.04 1.29 -0.45
N ASN A 418 -20.81 1.37 -1.53
CA ASN A 418 -20.26 1.10 -2.85
C ASN A 418 -19.07 2.06 -3.12
N PRO A 419 -17.88 1.57 -3.51
CA PRO A 419 -16.73 2.44 -3.69
C PRO A 419 -16.93 3.52 -4.75
N GLY A 420 -17.84 3.37 -5.71
CA GLY A 420 -18.17 4.41 -6.69
C GLY A 420 -18.87 5.64 -6.09
N GLU A 421 -19.39 5.54 -4.87
CA GLU A 421 -19.98 6.67 -4.15
C GLU A 421 -18.94 7.51 -3.39
N VAL A 422 -17.75 6.95 -3.17
CA VAL A 422 -16.74 7.50 -2.26
C VAL A 422 -15.42 7.79 -2.98
N LEU A 423 -14.97 6.86 -3.81
CA LEU A 423 -13.72 6.97 -4.54
C LEU A 423 -13.95 7.68 -5.88
N PRO A 424 -12.97 8.46 -6.37
CA PRO A 424 -13.05 9.03 -7.69
C PRO A 424 -13.05 7.91 -8.75
N HIS A 425 -13.75 8.12 -9.86
CA HIS A 425 -13.77 7.20 -10.99
C HIS A 425 -12.53 7.30 -11.91
N ALA A 426 -11.71 8.34 -11.71
CA ALA A 426 -10.48 8.55 -12.46
C ALA A 426 -9.42 9.19 -11.54
N VAL A 427 -8.19 8.71 -11.64
CA VAL A 427 -7.08 9.08 -10.75
C VAL A 427 -5.84 9.31 -11.59
N MET A 428 -5.09 10.35 -11.24
CA MET A 428 -3.75 10.62 -11.76
C MET A 428 -2.76 10.68 -10.61
N ASP A 429 -1.60 10.08 -10.83
CA ASP A 429 -0.44 10.18 -9.96
C ASP A 429 0.43 11.39 -10.38
N ASP A 430 0.66 12.29 -9.44
CA ASP A 430 1.37 13.56 -9.64
C ASP A 430 2.86 13.43 -10.01
N LYS A 431 3.47 12.24 -9.89
CA LYS A 431 4.91 12.04 -10.10
C LYS A 431 5.23 11.01 -11.17
N ALA A 432 4.54 9.89 -11.11
CA ALA A 432 4.85 8.74 -11.93
C ALA A 432 4.26 8.85 -13.34
N GLY A 433 3.38 9.82 -13.60
CA GLY A 433 2.59 9.82 -14.84
C GLY A 433 1.74 8.55 -14.93
N PHE A 434 1.25 8.07 -13.80
CA PHE A 434 0.34 6.94 -13.72
C PHE A 434 -1.10 7.47 -13.76
N TYR A 435 -1.94 6.83 -14.56
CA TYR A 435 -3.35 7.16 -14.71
C TYR A 435 -4.19 5.91 -14.60
N ALA A 436 -5.35 6.03 -13.98
CA ALA A 436 -6.30 4.94 -13.86
C ALA A 436 -7.75 5.45 -13.93
N TRP A 437 -8.62 4.63 -14.51
CA TRP A 437 -10.06 4.87 -14.63
C TRP A 437 -10.82 3.61 -14.26
N ARG A 438 -12.01 3.79 -13.68
CA ARG A 438 -12.94 2.72 -13.39
C ARG A 438 -14.38 3.22 -13.50
N ASN A 439 -15.20 2.55 -14.30
CA ASN A 439 -16.57 3.01 -14.56
C ASN A 439 -17.53 2.72 -13.39
N ARG A 440 -17.41 1.56 -12.73
CA ARG A 440 -18.30 1.11 -11.64
C ARG A 440 -17.63 0.05 -10.77
N TRP A 441 -18.37 -0.39 -9.74
CA TRP A 441 -18.00 -1.46 -8.82
C TRP A 441 -19.18 -2.42 -8.71
N GLN A 442 -19.22 -3.43 -9.57
CA GLN A 442 -20.35 -4.34 -9.66
C GLN A 442 -19.91 -5.79 -9.81
N ASP A 443 -19.18 -6.11 -10.88
CA ASP A 443 -18.88 -7.50 -11.24
C ASP A 443 -17.71 -7.60 -12.23
N ALA A 444 -17.52 -8.77 -12.85
CA ALA A 444 -16.49 -9.00 -13.85
C ALA A 444 -16.65 -8.10 -15.10
N GLY A 445 -17.83 -7.54 -15.35
CA GLY A 445 -18.16 -6.60 -16.40
C GLY A 445 -17.79 -5.14 -16.09
N ASP A 446 -17.17 -4.86 -14.93
CA ASP A 446 -16.51 -3.58 -14.68
C ASP A 446 -15.45 -3.31 -15.77
N VAL A 447 -15.22 -2.02 -16.05
CA VAL A 447 -14.17 -1.56 -16.97
C VAL A 447 -13.13 -0.81 -16.16
N ILE A 448 -11.92 -1.37 -16.10
CA ILE A 448 -10.77 -0.78 -15.41
C ILE A 448 -9.69 -0.48 -16.43
N ILE A 449 -9.22 0.76 -16.49
CA ILE A 449 -8.22 1.21 -17.45
C ILE A 449 -7.03 1.76 -16.66
N SER A 450 -5.80 1.45 -17.06
CA SER A 450 -4.63 2.10 -16.47
C SER A 450 -3.46 2.20 -17.44
N ILE A 451 -2.60 3.18 -17.22
CA ILE A 451 -1.35 3.35 -17.96
C ILE A 451 -0.30 4.06 -17.10
N LEU A 452 0.96 3.67 -17.25
CA LEU A 452 2.11 4.41 -16.75
C LEU A 452 2.82 5.11 -17.92
N THR A 453 2.65 6.42 -18.11
CA THR A 453 3.19 7.12 -19.29
C THR A 453 4.63 7.59 -19.13
N ARG A 454 5.22 7.47 -17.94
CA ARG A 454 6.59 7.91 -17.66
C ARG A 454 7.36 6.80 -16.96
N SER A 455 8.58 6.55 -17.44
CA SER A 455 9.47 5.62 -16.76
C SER A 455 9.88 6.20 -15.41
N VAL A 456 9.75 5.40 -14.37
CA VAL A 456 10.15 5.74 -13.00
C VAL A 456 11.18 4.74 -12.50
N ARG A 457 12.02 5.16 -11.56
CA ARG A 457 13.13 4.35 -11.09
C ARG A 457 13.50 4.64 -9.63
N GLY A 458 13.55 3.58 -8.84
CA GLY A 458 14.28 3.47 -7.59
C GLY A 458 15.59 2.68 -7.76
N ASN A 459 15.85 1.68 -6.92
CA ASN A 459 16.83 0.64 -7.22
C ASN A 459 16.38 -0.19 -8.43
N TYR A 460 15.07 -0.47 -8.50
CA TYR A 460 14.40 -1.07 -9.65
C TYR A 460 13.68 -0.02 -10.51
N GLY A 461 13.35 -0.36 -11.76
CA GLY A 461 12.68 0.57 -12.68
C GLY A 461 11.34 0.04 -13.17
N CYS A 462 10.37 0.93 -13.33
CA CYS A 462 9.18 0.68 -14.14
C CYS A 462 9.31 1.39 -15.47
N LYS A 463 9.19 0.64 -16.56
CA LYS A 463 9.17 1.20 -17.91
C LYS A 463 7.83 1.90 -18.16
N ALA A 464 7.88 3.05 -18.84
CA ALA A 464 6.69 3.63 -19.43
C ALA A 464 6.02 2.62 -20.37
N GLU A 465 4.70 2.64 -20.34
CA GLU A 465 3.82 2.00 -21.31
C GLU A 465 3.43 3.03 -22.36
N ASN A 466 3.23 2.55 -23.58
CA ASN A 466 2.68 3.35 -24.68
C ASN A 466 1.28 2.88 -25.09
N THR A 467 0.66 1.95 -24.37
CA THR A 467 -0.70 1.46 -24.66
C THR A 467 -1.50 1.36 -23.36
N LEU A 468 -2.81 1.63 -23.43
CA LEU A 468 -3.68 1.47 -22.27
C LEU A 468 -3.77 -0.01 -21.90
N THR A 469 -3.75 -0.33 -20.60
CA THR A 469 -4.17 -1.64 -20.10
C THR A 469 -5.63 -1.57 -19.73
N ILE A 470 -6.47 -2.39 -20.35
CA ILE A 470 -7.91 -2.45 -20.09
C ILE A 470 -8.25 -3.81 -19.53
N GLN A 471 -8.93 -3.86 -18.39
CA GLN A 471 -9.51 -5.05 -17.80
C GLN A 471 -11.04 -4.95 -17.91
N HIS A 472 -11.67 -5.93 -18.57
CA HIS A 472 -13.11 -6.01 -18.73
C HIS A 472 -13.55 -7.45 -19.02
N ALA A 473 -14.65 -7.90 -18.41
CA ALA A 473 -15.24 -9.24 -18.58
C ALA A 473 -14.21 -10.37 -18.40
N GLY A 474 -13.35 -10.24 -17.38
CA GLY A 474 -12.27 -11.20 -17.09
C GLY A 474 -11.09 -11.19 -18.08
N LYS A 475 -11.08 -10.28 -19.07
CA LYS A 475 -10.02 -10.18 -20.08
C LYS A 475 -9.20 -8.92 -19.90
N LYS A 476 -7.88 -9.06 -20.10
CA LYS A 476 -6.92 -7.95 -20.18
C LYS A 476 -6.58 -7.69 -21.64
N THR A 477 -6.78 -6.46 -22.12
CA THR A 477 -6.46 -6.04 -23.49
C THR A 477 -5.59 -4.79 -23.48
N LYS A 478 -4.91 -4.55 -24.61
CA LYS A 478 -4.16 -3.32 -24.87
C LYS A 478 -4.85 -2.53 -25.98
N TRP A 479 -4.95 -1.21 -25.84
CA TRP A 479 -5.61 -0.38 -26.84
C TRP A 479 -5.06 1.05 -26.89
N GLY A 480 -4.99 1.61 -28.10
CA GLY A 480 -4.48 2.96 -28.38
C GLY A 480 -2.98 3.10 -28.13
N THR A 481 -2.34 4.09 -28.78
CA THR A 481 -0.93 4.42 -28.54
C THR A 481 -0.79 5.79 -27.91
N ILE A 482 -0.19 5.87 -26.71
CA ILE A 482 0.05 7.10 -25.95
C ILE A 482 1.53 7.48 -26.06
N THR A 483 1.88 8.24 -27.09
CA THR A 483 3.25 8.72 -27.31
C THR A 483 3.51 10.01 -26.52
N GLY A 484 4.63 10.07 -25.79
CA GLY A 484 5.06 11.29 -25.08
C GLY A 484 4.23 11.67 -23.85
N GLY A 485 3.35 10.78 -23.39
CA GLY A 485 2.43 10.98 -22.26
C GLY A 485 1.32 11.99 -22.56
N PHE A 486 0.48 12.28 -21.56
CA PHE A 486 -0.58 13.28 -21.69
C PHE A 486 -0.03 14.71 -21.48
N LYS A 487 -0.54 15.67 -22.26
CA LYS A 487 -0.10 17.08 -22.30
C LYS A 487 -1.20 18.07 -21.93
N SER A 488 -2.46 17.66 -21.98
CA SER A 488 -3.59 18.45 -21.52
C SER A 488 -3.85 18.22 -20.03
N ASP A 489 -4.63 19.13 -19.43
CA ASP A 489 -5.07 18.99 -18.05
C ASP A 489 -5.87 17.70 -17.84
N PHE A 490 -5.62 17.03 -16.72
CA PHE A 490 -6.40 15.89 -16.26
C PHE A 490 -7.61 16.39 -15.47
N ALA A 491 -8.75 16.52 -16.15
CA ALA A 491 -9.99 17.04 -15.59
C ALA A 491 -11.15 16.05 -15.81
N PRO A 492 -11.22 14.97 -15.01
CA PRO A 492 -12.30 14.00 -15.14
C PRO A 492 -13.66 14.61 -14.75
N ALA A 493 -14.70 14.21 -15.47
CA ALA A 493 -16.08 14.44 -15.07
C ALA A 493 -16.44 13.57 -13.85
N LYS A 494 -17.62 13.80 -13.27
CA LYS A 494 -18.08 13.09 -12.06
C LYS A 494 -18.12 11.56 -12.23
N ASP A 495 -18.50 11.10 -13.42
CA ASP A 495 -18.55 9.68 -13.78
C ASP A 495 -17.17 9.10 -14.14
N GLY A 496 -16.11 9.93 -14.16
CA GLY A 496 -14.75 9.55 -14.55
C GLY A 496 -14.43 9.77 -16.03
N SER A 497 -15.37 10.27 -16.84
CA SER A 497 -15.13 10.55 -18.25
C SER A 497 -14.03 11.60 -18.43
N THR A 498 -13.14 11.40 -19.40
CA THR A 498 -12.00 12.29 -19.66
C THR A 498 -11.78 12.50 -21.16
N VAL A 499 -11.21 13.65 -21.52
CA VAL A 499 -10.63 13.90 -22.84
C VAL A 499 -9.23 14.43 -22.65
N MET A 500 -8.23 13.80 -23.26
CA MET A 500 -6.83 14.15 -23.10
C MET A 500 -6.09 14.20 -24.43
N ILE A 501 -5.07 15.05 -24.51
CA ILE A 501 -4.14 15.17 -25.64
C ILE A 501 -2.82 14.51 -25.28
N THR A 502 -2.28 13.71 -26.20
CA THR A 502 -0.99 13.03 -26.06
C THR A 502 0.17 13.89 -26.61
N GLY A 503 1.41 13.50 -26.34
CA GLY A 503 2.61 14.21 -26.79
C GLY A 503 2.82 14.22 -28.31
N ASP A 504 2.22 13.28 -29.04
CA ASP A 504 2.19 13.26 -30.52
C ASP A 504 0.98 13.99 -31.12
N GLY A 505 0.18 14.68 -30.29
CA GLY A 505 -1.01 15.43 -30.72
C GLY A 505 -2.25 14.58 -30.92
N SER A 506 -2.20 13.26 -30.66
CA SER A 506 -3.41 12.44 -30.64
C SER A 506 -4.35 12.88 -29.51
N CYS A 507 -5.64 12.62 -29.68
CA CYS A 507 -6.64 12.90 -28.65
C CYS A 507 -7.38 11.62 -28.27
N LEU A 508 -7.40 11.32 -26.98
CA LEU A 508 -8.10 10.19 -26.37
C LEU A 508 -9.30 10.72 -25.57
N ALA A 509 -10.48 10.20 -25.85
CA ALA A 509 -11.65 10.34 -25.00
C ALA A 509 -11.99 8.98 -24.36
N ILE A 510 -12.24 8.99 -23.05
CA ILE A 510 -12.79 7.88 -22.28
C ILE A 510 -14.14 8.36 -21.75
N ASP A 511 -15.21 7.67 -22.12
CA ASP A 511 -16.58 8.04 -21.80
C ASP A 511 -17.27 6.93 -21.01
N PHE A 512 -17.74 7.26 -19.80
CA PHE A 512 -18.50 6.40 -18.91
C PHE A 512 -19.96 6.87 -18.75
N SER A 513 -20.43 7.81 -19.56
CA SER A 513 -21.79 8.34 -19.52
C SER A 513 -22.87 7.32 -19.88
N ARG A 514 -22.48 6.25 -20.57
CA ARG A 514 -23.34 5.23 -21.19
C ARG A 514 -24.29 5.73 -22.29
N ALA A 515 -24.16 6.99 -22.72
CA ALA A 515 -25.00 7.54 -23.78
C ALA A 515 -24.87 6.76 -25.10
N SER A 516 -23.74 6.10 -25.33
CA SER A 516 -23.53 5.23 -26.50
C SER A 516 -24.26 3.89 -26.45
N GLY A 517 -24.78 3.51 -25.28
CA GLY A 517 -25.26 2.17 -24.97
C GLY A 517 -24.18 1.21 -24.45
N ALA A 518 -22.90 1.61 -24.49
CA ALA A 518 -21.78 0.87 -23.89
C ALA A 518 -21.60 1.22 -22.41
N ASP A 519 -21.02 0.32 -21.63
CA ASP A 519 -20.60 0.62 -20.25
C ASP A 519 -19.36 1.54 -20.21
N ALA A 520 -18.54 1.47 -21.26
CA ALA A 520 -17.47 2.43 -21.53
C ALA A 520 -17.27 2.57 -23.04
N LEU A 521 -17.00 3.80 -23.48
CA LEU A 521 -16.65 4.12 -24.86
C LEU A 521 -15.28 4.82 -24.87
N LEU A 522 -14.32 4.24 -25.57
CA LEU A 522 -13.03 4.87 -25.83
C LEU A 522 -13.01 5.34 -27.28
N VAL A 523 -12.58 6.58 -27.50
CA VAL A 523 -12.45 7.16 -28.82
C VAL A 523 -11.08 7.81 -28.95
N MET A 524 -10.40 7.57 -30.07
CA MET A 524 -9.10 8.17 -30.34
C MET A 524 -9.01 8.72 -31.75
N THR A 525 -8.32 9.84 -31.91
CA THR A 525 -7.93 10.41 -33.21
C THR A 525 -6.46 10.84 -33.17
N GLY A 526 -5.82 10.96 -34.34
CA GLY A 526 -4.40 11.30 -34.49
C GLY A 526 -3.48 10.08 -34.66
N PRO A 527 -2.15 10.28 -34.66
CA PRO A 527 -1.15 9.24 -34.96
C PRO A 527 -1.24 7.98 -34.07
N GLY A 528 -1.68 8.13 -32.83
CA GLY A 528 -1.82 7.03 -31.87
C GLY A 528 -3.13 6.23 -31.97
N ALA A 529 -4.06 6.66 -32.83
CA ALA A 529 -5.36 6.02 -32.98
C ALA A 529 -5.24 4.66 -33.70
N PRO A 530 -5.81 3.56 -33.16
CA PRO A 530 -5.74 2.24 -33.80
C PRO A 530 -6.42 2.19 -35.18
N GLY A 531 -5.89 1.42 -36.13
CA GLY A 531 -6.52 1.30 -37.45
C GLY A 531 -7.88 0.56 -37.44
N SER A 532 -8.05 -0.41 -36.55
CA SER A 532 -9.28 -1.22 -36.44
C SER A 532 -10.42 -0.48 -35.74
N GLY A 533 -11.66 -0.77 -36.15
CA GLY A 533 -12.86 -0.17 -35.55
C GLY A 533 -12.94 1.34 -35.77
N SER A 534 -12.43 1.84 -36.90
CA SER A 534 -12.39 3.26 -37.21
C SER A 534 -13.51 3.70 -38.16
N ILE A 535 -13.89 4.96 -38.05
CA ILE A 535 -14.86 5.64 -38.92
C ILE A 535 -14.38 7.05 -39.21
N ASP A 536 -14.54 7.49 -40.46
CA ASP A 536 -14.18 8.85 -40.87
C ASP A 536 -15.42 9.77 -40.81
N ALA A 537 -15.28 10.94 -40.19
CA ALA A 537 -16.31 11.98 -40.16
C ALA A 537 -15.65 13.37 -40.17
N GLY A 538 -16.16 14.30 -40.99
CA GLY A 538 -15.59 15.66 -41.09
C GLY A 538 -14.10 15.71 -41.44
N GLY A 539 -13.61 14.75 -42.23
CA GLY A 539 -12.18 14.64 -42.57
C GLY A 539 -11.28 14.14 -41.43
N THR A 540 -11.87 13.71 -40.30
CA THR A 540 -11.14 13.15 -39.16
C THR A 540 -11.46 11.66 -39.01
N ARG A 541 -10.44 10.85 -38.82
CA ARG A 541 -10.60 9.44 -38.45
C ARG A 541 -10.79 9.30 -36.95
N PHE A 542 -11.82 8.55 -36.55
CA PHE A 542 -12.10 8.20 -35.16
C PHE A 542 -11.99 6.69 -34.97
N SER A 543 -11.06 6.24 -34.14
CA SER A 543 -10.93 4.85 -33.72
C SER A 543 -11.74 4.61 -32.47
N ILE A 544 -12.60 3.59 -32.48
CA ILE A 544 -13.62 3.39 -31.46
C ILE A 544 -13.47 2.02 -30.80
N LEU A 545 -13.58 1.99 -29.48
CA LEU A 545 -13.72 0.77 -28.69
C LEU A 545 -14.89 0.93 -27.72
N ALA A 546 -15.95 0.18 -27.93
CA ALA A 546 -17.08 0.06 -27.01
C ALA A 546 -16.92 -1.20 -26.13
N LEU A 547 -17.10 -1.06 -24.82
CA LEU A 547 -16.96 -2.14 -23.83
C LEU A 547 -18.24 -2.25 -23.01
N GLY A 548 -18.71 -3.48 -22.81
CA GLY A 548 -19.98 -3.76 -22.12
C GLY A 548 -21.21 -3.18 -22.82
N GLY A 549 -22.39 -3.45 -22.24
CA GLY A 549 -23.68 -2.97 -22.75
C GLY A 549 -24.02 -3.41 -24.18
N LYS A 550 -24.91 -2.63 -24.83
CA LYS A 550 -25.33 -2.79 -26.23
C LYS A 550 -25.12 -1.47 -26.96
N ALA A 551 -23.87 -1.19 -27.29
CA ALA A 551 -23.52 0.02 -28.03
C ALA A 551 -24.28 0.10 -29.37
N GLY A 552 -24.75 1.29 -29.73
CA GLY A 552 -25.26 1.53 -31.08
C GLY A 552 -24.18 1.34 -32.14
N GLN A 553 -24.56 1.05 -33.38
CA GLN A 553 -23.59 1.01 -34.48
C GLN A 553 -23.08 2.42 -34.78
N PRO A 554 -21.76 2.65 -34.84
CA PRO A 554 -21.21 3.95 -35.19
C PRO A 554 -21.61 4.36 -36.61
N ARG A 555 -22.04 5.62 -36.77
CA ARG A 555 -22.34 6.21 -38.08
C ARG A 555 -21.82 7.64 -38.16
N ALA A 556 -21.35 8.03 -39.34
CA ALA A 556 -20.91 9.39 -39.61
C ALA A 556 -22.09 10.23 -40.09
N GLU A 557 -22.32 11.37 -39.45
CA GLU A 557 -23.31 12.38 -39.84
C GLU A 557 -22.61 13.74 -39.95
N GLY A 558 -22.22 14.09 -41.18
CA GLY A 558 -21.43 15.29 -41.46
C GLY A 558 -20.07 15.26 -40.78
N GLY A 559 -19.85 16.20 -39.86
CA GLY A 559 -18.60 16.33 -39.08
C GLY A 559 -18.55 15.51 -37.80
N LYS A 560 -19.56 14.67 -37.52
CA LYS A 560 -19.72 13.98 -36.24
C LYS A 560 -19.87 12.47 -36.43
N VAL A 561 -19.46 11.72 -35.42
CA VAL A 561 -19.82 10.31 -35.27
C VAL A 561 -20.94 10.20 -34.24
N ILE A 562 -21.98 9.44 -34.57
CA ILE A 562 -23.11 9.13 -33.70
C ILE A 562 -23.04 7.65 -33.32
N ILE A 563 -23.12 7.36 -32.02
CA ILE A 563 -23.15 6.00 -31.48
C ILE A 563 -24.23 6.00 -30.40
N GLY A 564 -25.34 5.28 -30.61
CA GLY A 564 -26.48 5.38 -29.69
C GLY A 564 -26.97 6.82 -29.53
N GLY A 565 -27.04 7.31 -28.29
CA GLY A 565 -27.32 8.72 -27.96
C GLY A 565 -26.07 9.60 -27.82
N GLN A 566 -24.86 9.05 -27.99
CA GLN A 566 -23.61 9.81 -27.90
C GLN A 566 -23.27 10.44 -29.26
N THR A 567 -22.75 11.67 -29.20
CA THR A 567 -22.13 12.31 -30.37
C THR A 567 -20.67 12.62 -30.09
N ILE A 568 -19.83 12.45 -31.11
CA ILE A 568 -18.39 12.65 -31.06
C ILE A 568 -18.02 13.57 -32.21
N LEU A 569 -17.26 14.63 -31.94
CA LEU A 569 -16.76 15.52 -32.97
C LEU A 569 -15.32 15.93 -32.69
N TRP A 570 -14.60 16.34 -33.72
CA TRP A 570 -13.31 16.99 -33.61
C TRP A 570 -13.51 18.49 -33.82
N ASP A 571 -13.15 19.32 -32.84
CA ASP A 571 -13.33 20.78 -32.91
C ASP A 571 -12.12 21.52 -33.53
N GLY A 572 -11.17 20.76 -34.08
CA GLY A 572 -9.88 21.27 -34.56
C GLY A 572 -8.77 21.21 -33.52
N LYS A 573 -9.09 20.95 -32.24
CA LYS A 573 -8.12 20.91 -31.14
C LYS A 573 -8.24 19.66 -30.28
N ARG A 574 -9.46 19.18 -30.02
CA ARG A 574 -9.74 18.01 -29.19
C ARG A 574 -11.03 17.32 -29.63
N ILE A 575 -11.20 16.10 -29.13
CA ILE A 575 -12.49 15.40 -29.20
C ILE A 575 -13.47 16.14 -28.29
N VAL A 576 -14.70 16.35 -28.77
CA VAL A 576 -15.82 16.86 -27.98
C VAL A 576 -16.90 15.78 -27.95
N LEU A 577 -17.32 15.42 -26.74
CA LEU A 577 -18.36 14.46 -26.45
C LEU A 577 -19.68 15.22 -26.21
N GLY A 578 -20.74 14.89 -26.96
CA GLY A 578 -22.02 15.60 -26.89
C GLY A 578 -22.79 15.37 -25.59
N VAL A 579 -22.66 14.18 -25.01
CA VAL A 579 -22.97 13.94 -23.61
C VAL A 579 -21.65 13.71 -22.90
N PHE A 580 -21.31 14.59 -21.95
CA PHE A 580 -20.07 14.51 -21.19
C PHE A 580 -20.41 14.58 -19.70
N GLY A 581 -20.10 13.52 -18.96
CA GLY A 581 -20.30 13.52 -17.51
C GLY A 581 -21.76 13.51 -17.06
N SER A 582 -22.70 13.03 -17.88
CA SER A 582 -24.10 12.89 -17.44
C SER A 582 -24.22 11.86 -16.33
N LYS A 583 -25.20 12.03 -15.43
CA LYS A 583 -25.51 10.99 -14.44
C LYS A 583 -25.79 9.66 -15.18
N PRO A 584 -25.22 8.53 -14.72
CA PRO A 584 -25.65 7.23 -15.24
C PRO A 584 -27.17 7.12 -15.02
N ALA A 585 -27.89 6.71 -16.07
CA ALA A 585 -29.28 6.31 -15.90
C ALA A 585 -29.31 5.19 -14.85
N GLN A 586 -30.08 5.42 -13.77
CA GLN A 586 -30.20 4.49 -12.64
C GLN A 586 -30.81 3.15 -13.06
#